data_AF-A0A2T6ND28-F1
#
_entry.id   AF-A0A2T6ND28-F1
#
_cell.length_a   1.000
_cell.length_b   1.000
_cell.length_c   1.000
_cell.angle_alpha   90.00
_cell.angle_beta   90.00
_cell.angle_gamma   90.00
#
_symmetry.space_group_name_H-M   'P 1'
#
loop_
_entity.id
_entity.type
_entity.pdbx_description
1 polymer ?
#
loop_
_entity_poly.entity_id
_entity_poly.type
_entity_poly.pdbx_seq_one_letter_code
_entity_poly.pdbx_strand_id
1 'polypeptide(L)'
;MSQIYYFSLFERLWHWSQALLIFGMLITGFEIHGTYHLFGFEQAIDLHTIMAWVLIGLWLLALFWHTTTGEWRQYVPSDPDSMLAMVKYYAVGIFLGSPHPFHRKRAEKHNPLQRMAYLMLTMIISPIVWISGLLYLFYQYWPSIGLQGVPLGLVAVVHTIGAFAVLCFIPIHLYLALTTGEKPFGNLVEMIVGHEARDS
;
A
#
# COMPACT_ATOMS: atom_id res chain seq x y z
N MET A 1 22.67 7.28 -25.00
CA MET A 1 22.22 6.04 -24.33
C MET A 1 20.82 6.24 -23.79
N SER A 2 19.88 5.34 -24.07
CA SER A 2 18.47 5.50 -23.69
C SER A 2 18.27 5.34 -22.19
N GLN A 3 17.68 6.37 -21.55
CA GLN A 3 17.16 6.29 -20.19
C GLN A 3 15.96 5.34 -20.20
N ILE A 4 15.99 4.29 -19.39
CA ILE A 4 14.84 3.40 -19.21
C ILE A 4 13.97 4.01 -18.10
N TYR A 5 12.83 4.57 -18.49
CA TYR A 5 11.82 5.05 -17.54
C TYR A 5 11.01 3.85 -17.03
N TYR A 6 11.11 3.61 -15.71
CA TYR A 6 10.37 2.54 -15.03
C TYR A 6 9.04 3.04 -14.48
N PHE A 7 8.96 4.29 -14.00
CA PHE A 7 7.74 4.89 -13.47
C PHE A 7 7.41 6.20 -14.20
N SER A 8 6.18 6.27 -14.70
CA SER A 8 5.60 7.49 -15.28
C SER A 8 5.42 8.58 -14.22
N LEU A 9 5.22 9.82 -14.66
CA LEU A 9 4.89 10.92 -13.75
C LEU A 9 3.58 10.64 -12.99
N PHE A 10 2.57 10.08 -13.67
CA PHE A 10 1.30 9.72 -13.06
C PHE A 10 1.48 8.71 -11.92
N GLU A 11 2.19 7.60 -12.15
CA GLU A 11 2.43 6.57 -11.11
C GLU A 11 3.11 7.18 -9.88
N ARG A 12 4.06 8.09 -10.08
CA ARG A 12 4.77 8.75 -8.98
C ARG A 12 3.87 9.68 -8.19
N LEU A 13 3.14 10.56 -8.87
CA LEU A 13 2.20 11.47 -8.20
C LEU A 13 1.13 10.69 -7.44
N TRP A 14 0.54 9.69 -8.10
CA TRP A 14 -0.46 8.82 -7.49
C TRP A 14 0.06 8.16 -6.21
N HIS A 15 1.23 7.53 -6.26
CA HIS A 15 1.83 6.85 -5.11
C HIS A 15 2.11 7.81 -3.95
N TRP A 16 2.73 8.96 -4.20
CA TRP A 16 3.07 9.91 -3.14
C TRP A 16 1.84 10.59 -2.54
N SER A 17 0.82 10.89 -3.35
CA SER A 17 -0.48 11.34 -2.85
C SER A 17 -1.14 10.28 -1.98
N GLN A 18 -1.13 9.01 -2.41
CA GLN A 18 -1.66 7.90 -1.63
C GLN A 18 -0.90 7.72 -0.31
N ALA A 19 0.43 7.77 -0.33
CA ALA A 19 1.26 7.65 0.87
C ALA A 19 0.92 8.75 1.88
N LEU A 20 0.84 10.01 1.44
CA LEU A 20 0.47 11.14 2.30
C LEU A 20 -0.90 10.95 2.95
N LEU A 21 -1.89 10.49 2.19
CA LEU A 21 -3.24 10.22 2.70
C LEU A 21 -3.25 9.07 3.72
N ILE A 22 -2.52 7.99 3.46
CA ILE A 22 -2.43 6.85 4.38
C ILE A 22 -1.80 7.29 5.72
N PHE A 23 -0.71 8.05 5.68
CA PHE A 23 -0.10 8.57 6.92
C PHE A 23 -1.03 9.53 7.66
N GLY A 24 -1.73 10.42 6.96
CA GLY A 24 -2.71 11.32 7.57
C GLY A 24 -3.88 10.56 8.22
N MET A 25 -4.38 9.50 7.57
CA MET A 25 -5.40 8.62 8.14
C MET A 25 -4.89 7.85 9.36
N LEU A 26 -3.64 7.37 9.36
CA LEU A 26 -3.05 6.74 10.55
C LEU A 26 -2.95 7.72 11.71
N ILE A 27 -2.48 8.94 11.46
CA ILE A 27 -2.38 10.01 12.46
C ILE A 27 -3.77 10.27 13.08
N THR A 28 -4.74 10.64 12.25
CA THR A 28 -6.10 10.90 12.71
C THR A 28 -6.75 9.67 13.37
N GLY A 29 -6.50 8.46 12.88
CA GLY A 29 -7.00 7.22 13.47
C GLY A 29 -6.48 6.97 14.89
N PHE A 30 -5.19 7.18 15.16
CA PHE A 30 -4.63 7.05 16.50
C PHE A 30 -5.19 8.10 17.47
N GLU A 31 -5.44 9.31 16.98
CA GLU A 31 -6.08 10.38 17.77
C GLU A 31 -7.55 10.07 18.08
N ILE A 32 -8.32 9.55 17.13
CA ILE A 32 -9.70 9.08 17.34
C ILE A 32 -9.75 7.98 18.42
N HIS A 33 -8.72 7.13 18.47
CA HIS A 33 -8.55 6.11 19.51
C HIS A 33 -8.04 6.67 20.86
N GLY A 34 -7.78 7.97 20.97
CA GLY A 34 -7.35 8.63 22.20
C GLY A 34 -5.89 8.38 22.58
N THR A 35 -5.04 7.97 21.63
CA THR A 35 -3.61 7.70 21.90
C THR A 35 -2.86 8.99 22.24
N TYR A 36 -3.27 10.10 21.64
CA TYR A 36 -2.75 11.44 21.87
C TYR A 36 -3.81 12.47 21.48
N HIS A 37 -3.49 13.75 21.68
CA HIS A 37 -4.35 14.88 21.34
C HIS A 37 -3.56 15.93 20.54
N LEU A 38 -3.91 16.11 19.27
CA LEU A 38 -3.25 17.03 18.33
C LEU A 38 -4.24 18.03 17.74
N PHE A 39 -5.38 17.58 17.21
CA PHE A 39 -6.46 18.40 16.64
C PHE A 39 -7.70 18.45 17.54
N GLY A 40 -7.96 17.39 18.32
CA GLY A 40 -9.21 17.15 19.02
C GLY A 40 -10.09 16.14 18.29
N PHE A 41 -10.91 15.40 19.04
CA PHE A 41 -11.66 14.23 18.55
C PHE A 41 -12.54 14.53 17.33
N GLU A 42 -13.36 15.58 17.38
CA GLU A 42 -14.27 15.94 16.28
C GLU A 42 -13.48 16.29 15.01
N GLN A 43 -12.46 17.12 15.13
CA GLN A 43 -11.64 17.52 13.99
C GLN A 43 -10.84 16.35 13.42
N ALA A 44 -10.37 15.42 14.26
CA ALA A 44 -9.70 14.20 13.81
C ALA A 44 -10.66 13.33 12.97
N ILE A 45 -11.93 13.18 13.36
CA ILE A 45 -12.94 12.45 12.58
C ILE A 45 -13.20 13.12 11.23
N ASP A 46 -13.37 14.45 11.22
CA ASP A 46 -13.63 15.19 9.99
C ASP A 46 -12.47 15.06 9.00
N LEU A 47 -11.24 15.27 9.48
CA LEU A 47 -10.03 15.11 8.68
C LEU A 47 -9.87 13.67 8.18
N HIS A 48 -10.10 12.67 9.04
CA HIS A 48 -10.04 11.26 8.66
C HIS A 48 -11.06 10.94 7.54
N THR A 49 -12.28 11.44 7.67
CA THR A 49 -13.37 11.24 6.71
C THR A 49 -13.07 11.91 5.37
N ILE A 50 -12.57 13.16 5.39
CA ILE A 50 -12.16 13.87 4.18
C ILE A 50 -11.04 13.10 3.47
N MET A 51 -10.01 12.67 4.21
CA MET A 51 -8.89 11.89 3.64
C MET A 51 -9.36 10.56 3.05
N ALA A 52 -10.31 9.87 3.69
CA ALA A 52 -10.91 8.65 3.16
C ALA A 52 -11.60 8.90 1.81
N TRP A 53 -12.42 9.95 1.70
CA TRP A 53 -13.08 10.29 0.44
C TRP A 53 -12.10 10.72 -0.66
N VAL A 54 -11.08 11.51 -0.31
CA VAL A 54 -10.02 11.90 -1.26
C VAL A 54 -9.26 10.66 -1.75
N LEU A 55 -8.98 9.71 -0.86
CA LEU A 55 -8.30 8.48 -1.24
C LEU A 55 -9.16 7.58 -2.15
N ILE A 56 -10.47 7.47 -1.90
CA ILE A 56 -11.39 6.79 -2.83
C ILE A 56 -11.36 7.45 -4.20
N GLY A 57 -11.42 8.78 -4.26
CA GLY A 57 -11.33 9.52 -5.52
C GLY A 57 -10.01 9.26 -6.26
N LEU A 58 -8.89 9.27 -5.53
CA LEU A 58 -7.56 8.94 -6.07
C LEU A 58 -7.51 7.51 -6.63
N TRP A 59 -8.14 6.56 -5.96
CA TRP A 59 -8.23 5.17 -6.41
C TRP A 59 -9.06 4.99 -7.66
N LEU A 60 -10.16 5.72 -7.81
CA LEU A 60 -10.95 5.70 -9.05
C LEU A 60 -10.14 6.19 -10.24
N LEU A 61 -9.35 7.26 -10.06
CA LEU A 61 -8.42 7.75 -11.09
C LEU A 61 -7.33 6.73 -11.42
N ALA A 62 -6.77 6.07 -10.39
CA ALA A 62 -5.76 5.04 -10.57
C ALA A 62 -6.30 3.82 -11.30
N LEU A 63 -7.50 3.35 -10.93
CA LEU A 63 -8.17 2.24 -11.59
C LEU A 63 -8.40 2.55 -13.07
N PHE A 64 -8.90 3.75 -13.38
CA PHE A 64 -9.06 4.21 -14.76
C PHE A 64 -7.73 4.23 -15.51
N TRP A 65 -6.66 4.72 -14.89
CA TRP A 65 -5.34 4.75 -15.53
C TRP A 65 -4.76 3.34 -15.77
N HIS A 66 -4.78 2.46 -14.77
CA HIS A 66 -4.24 1.10 -14.89
C HIS A 66 -5.00 0.25 -15.92
N THR A 67 -6.32 0.46 -16.04
CA THR A 67 -7.15 -0.23 -17.04
C THR A 67 -6.88 0.29 -18.45
N THR A 68 -6.75 1.61 -18.64
CA THR A 68 -6.50 2.21 -19.96
C THR A 68 -5.07 2.01 -20.47
N THR A 69 -4.07 1.93 -19.58
CA THR A 69 -2.66 1.74 -19.94
C THR A 69 -2.21 0.27 -20.01
N GLY A 70 -2.99 -0.65 -19.44
CA GLY A 70 -2.63 -2.07 -19.39
C GLY A 70 -1.60 -2.44 -18.32
N GLU A 71 -1.22 -1.49 -17.46
CA GLU A 71 -0.26 -1.68 -16.36
C GLU A 71 -0.77 -2.68 -15.30
N TRP A 72 -2.07 -3.01 -15.30
CA TRP A 72 -2.64 -4.05 -14.42
C TRP A 72 -1.94 -5.42 -14.56
N ARG A 73 -1.35 -5.72 -15.72
CA ARG A 73 -0.62 -6.98 -15.97
C ARG A 73 0.58 -7.18 -15.04
N GLN A 74 1.06 -6.12 -14.40
CA GLN A 74 2.18 -6.20 -13.45
C GLN A 74 1.78 -6.84 -12.12
N TYR A 75 0.47 -6.90 -11.82
CA TYR A 75 -0.09 -7.47 -10.59
C TYR A 75 -0.48 -8.95 -10.73
N VAL A 76 -0.17 -9.60 -11.85
CA VAL A 76 -0.39 -11.05 -12.02
C VAL A 76 0.49 -11.82 -11.01
N PRO A 77 -0.08 -12.80 -10.27
CA PRO A 77 0.67 -13.59 -9.29
C PRO A 77 1.90 -14.28 -9.88
N SER A 78 2.99 -14.31 -9.12
CA SER A 78 4.19 -15.07 -9.46
C SER A 78 4.06 -16.53 -9.03
N ASP A 79 4.74 -17.44 -9.73
CA ASP A 79 4.72 -18.87 -9.43
C ASP A 79 5.26 -19.18 -8.01
N PRO A 80 4.72 -20.20 -7.31
CA PRO A 80 5.10 -20.55 -5.94
C PRO A 80 6.60 -20.82 -5.73
N ASP A 81 7.27 -21.42 -6.72
CA ASP A 81 8.70 -21.72 -6.66
C ASP A 81 9.56 -20.45 -6.64
N SER A 82 9.15 -19.43 -7.39
CA SER A 82 9.81 -18.11 -7.41
C SER A 82 9.64 -17.39 -6.08
N MET A 83 8.50 -17.57 -5.41
CA MET A 83 8.28 -17.04 -4.06
C MET A 83 9.17 -17.73 -3.03
N LEU A 84 9.24 -19.07 -3.06
CA LEU A 84 10.05 -19.84 -2.12
C LEU A 84 11.55 -19.51 -2.27
N ALA A 85 12.01 -19.28 -3.51
CA ALA A 85 13.36 -18.81 -3.78
C ALA A 85 13.63 -17.44 -3.14
N MET A 86 12.70 -16.48 -3.22
CA MET A 86 12.84 -15.19 -2.53
C MET A 86 12.85 -15.34 -1.00
N VAL A 87 11.93 -16.12 -0.44
CA VAL A 87 11.87 -16.32 1.02
C VAL A 87 13.18 -16.91 1.54
N LYS A 88 13.72 -17.94 0.87
CA LYS A 88 15.02 -18.53 1.22
C LYS A 88 16.18 -17.54 1.07
N TYR A 89 16.14 -16.71 0.03
CA TYR A 89 17.13 -15.67 -0.17
C TYR A 89 17.13 -14.66 0.99
N TYR A 90 15.97 -14.13 1.38
CA TYR A 90 15.91 -13.16 2.49
C TYR A 90 16.14 -13.77 3.86
N ALA A 91 15.75 -15.03 4.07
CA ALA A 91 15.97 -15.71 5.34
C ALA A 91 17.46 -16.02 5.59
N VAL A 92 18.22 -16.36 4.54
CA VAL A 92 19.59 -16.87 4.68
C VAL A 92 20.54 -16.33 3.61
N GLY A 93 20.12 -16.36 2.33
CA GLY A 93 20.98 -16.04 1.18
C GLY A 93 21.58 -14.63 1.19
N ILE A 94 20.87 -13.63 1.71
CA ILE A 94 21.36 -12.24 1.78
C ILE A 94 22.58 -12.11 2.70
N PHE A 95 22.59 -12.84 3.82
CA PHE A 95 23.71 -12.85 4.77
C PHE A 95 24.91 -13.65 4.23
N LEU A 96 24.66 -14.57 3.31
CA LEU A 96 25.69 -15.37 2.64
C LEU A 96 26.25 -14.70 1.37
N GLY A 97 25.76 -13.51 1.01
CA GLY A 97 26.19 -12.81 -0.21
C GLY A 97 25.75 -13.51 -1.50
N SER A 98 24.71 -14.35 -1.45
CA SER A 98 24.19 -15.01 -2.63
C SER A 98 23.70 -14.00 -3.67
N PRO A 99 23.78 -14.31 -4.98
CA PRO A 99 23.21 -13.46 -6.02
C PRO A 99 21.69 -13.38 -5.87
N HIS A 100 21.10 -12.20 -6.12
CA HIS A 100 19.67 -12.00 -6.03
C HIS A 100 18.96 -12.90 -7.07
N PRO A 101 17.97 -13.75 -6.70
CA PRO A 101 17.44 -14.77 -7.61
C PRO A 101 16.57 -14.19 -8.74
N PHE A 102 16.25 -12.90 -8.68
CA PHE A 102 15.37 -12.22 -9.63
C PHE A 102 16.05 -10.97 -10.18
N HIS A 103 16.09 -10.84 -11.51
CA HIS A 103 16.62 -9.69 -12.23
C HIS A 103 15.46 -8.94 -12.89
N ARG A 104 15.35 -7.64 -12.64
CA ARG A 104 14.22 -6.82 -13.11
C ARG A 104 14.21 -6.73 -14.63
N LYS A 105 13.04 -6.98 -15.21
CA LYS A 105 12.72 -6.65 -16.62
C LYS A 105 11.68 -5.54 -16.62
N ARG A 106 11.61 -4.73 -17.67
CA ARG A 106 10.59 -3.67 -17.80
C ARG A 106 9.15 -4.20 -17.66
N ALA A 107 8.91 -5.47 -18.01
CA ALA A 107 7.62 -6.15 -17.84
C ALA A 107 7.34 -6.64 -16.41
N GLU A 108 8.35 -6.70 -15.54
CA GLU A 108 8.29 -7.24 -14.17
C GLU A 108 9.02 -6.29 -13.21
N LYS A 109 8.37 -5.14 -12.93
CA LYS A 109 8.92 -4.06 -12.10
C LYS A 109 9.14 -4.46 -10.63
N HIS A 110 8.45 -5.50 -10.15
CA HIS A 110 8.45 -5.91 -8.74
C HIS A 110 9.01 -7.30 -8.58
N ASN A 111 9.82 -7.50 -7.53
CA ASN A 111 10.26 -8.84 -7.15
C ASN A 111 9.07 -9.67 -6.62
N PRO A 112 9.17 -11.01 -6.59
CA PRO A 112 8.05 -11.87 -6.14
C PRO A 112 7.54 -11.57 -4.73
N LEU A 113 8.42 -11.15 -3.80
CA LEU A 113 8.02 -10.82 -2.42
C LEU A 113 7.26 -9.49 -2.33
N GLN A 114 7.71 -8.47 -3.06
CA GLN A 114 7.02 -7.20 -3.23
C GLN A 114 5.64 -7.43 -3.88
N ARG A 115 5.56 -8.24 -4.94
CA ARG A 115 4.28 -8.62 -5.55
C ARG A 115 3.32 -9.27 -4.56
N MET A 116 3.79 -10.21 -3.75
CA MET A 116 2.96 -10.85 -2.72
C MET A 116 2.50 -9.84 -1.66
N ALA A 117 3.39 -8.96 -1.20
CA ALA A 117 3.04 -7.90 -0.26
C ALA A 117 1.95 -6.98 -0.84
N TYR A 118 2.05 -6.60 -2.11
CA TYR A 118 1.01 -5.81 -2.79
C TYR A 118 -0.30 -6.58 -2.98
N LEU A 119 -0.24 -7.88 -3.29
CA LEU A 119 -1.42 -8.74 -3.38
C LEU A 119 -2.14 -8.85 -2.03
N MET A 120 -1.41 -9.09 -0.93
CA MET A 120 -2.00 -9.11 0.42
C MET A 120 -2.61 -7.75 0.78
N LEU A 121 -1.90 -6.65 0.48
CA LEU A 121 -2.42 -5.30 0.70
C LEU A 121 -3.73 -5.08 -0.07
N THR A 122 -3.77 -5.47 -1.34
CA THR A 122 -4.89 -5.16 -2.25
C THR A 122 -6.08 -6.09 -2.06
N MET A 123 -5.84 -7.40 -1.86
CA MET A 123 -6.90 -8.43 -1.85
C MET A 123 -7.40 -8.76 -0.44
N ILE A 124 -6.66 -8.44 0.61
CA ILE A 124 -7.02 -8.80 1.99
C ILE A 124 -7.14 -7.55 2.85
N ILE A 125 -6.04 -6.81 3.02
CA ILE A 125 -5.98 -5.69 3.97
C ILE A 125 -6.93 -4.56 3.53
N SER A 126 -6.88 -4.19 2.24
CA SER A 126 -7.70 -3.11 1.70
C SER A 126 -9.20 -3.38 1.83
N PRO A 127 -9.75 -4.55 1.43
CA PRO A 127 -11.16 -4.87 1.66
C PRO A 127 -11.55 -4.78 3.13
N ILE A 128 -10.73 -5.28 4.06
CA ILE A 128 -11.02 -5.21 5.49
C ILE A 128 -11.16 -3.76 5.94
N VAL A 129 -10.18 -2.90 5.63
CA VAL A 129 -10.18 -1.48 6.03
C VAL A 129 -11.34 -0.72 5.40
N TRP A 130 -11.56 -0.88 4.09
CA TRP A 130 -12.59 -0.12 3.39
C TRP A 130 -14.00 -0.57 3.73
N ILE A 131 -14.28 -1.87 3.78
CA ILE A 131 -15.61 -2.37 4.13
C ILE A 131 -15.97 -1.91 5.55
N SER A 132 -15.06 -2.08 6.51
CA SER A 132 -15.29 -1.65 7.90
C SER A 132 -15.37 -0.12 8.05
N GLY A 133 -14.56 0.64 7.30
CA GLY A 133 -14.60 2.11 7.32
C GLY A 133 -15.87 2.69 6.69
N LEU A 134 -16.33 2.11 5.58
CA LEU A 134 -17.60 2.48 4.96
C LEU A 134 -18.78 2.11 5.87
N LEU A 135 -18.71 0.95 6.55
CA LEU A 135 -19.71 0.58 7.55
C LEU A 135 -19.83 1.62 8.67
N TYR A 136 -18.71 2.18 9.12
CA TYR A 136 -18.71 3.31 10.07
C TYR A 136 -19.38 4.57 9.50
N LEU A 137 -18.98 4.98 8.29
CA LEU A 137 -19.53 6.18 7.65
C LEU A 137 -21.05 6.10 7.41
N PHE A 138 -21.55 4.90 7.14
CA PHE A 138 -22.97 4.67 6.89
C PHE A 138 -23.73 4.10 8.08
N TYR A 139 -23.20 4.20 9.30
CA TYR A 139 -23.83 3.66 10.52
C TYR A 139 -25.29 4.12 10.69
N GLN A 140 -25.58 5.40 10.41
CA GLN A 140 -26.92 5.96 10.47
C GLN A 140 -27.96 5.25 9.57
N TYR A 141 -27.51 4.60 8.50
CA TYR A 141 -28.39 3.90 7.56
C TYR A 141 -28.55 2.41 7.87
N TRP A 142 -27.81 1.85 8.83
CA TRP A 142 -27.88 0.43 9.18
C TRP A 142 -29.30 -0.08 9.46
N PRO A 143 -30.20 0.68 10.11
CA PRO A 143 -31.58 0.26 10.28
C PRO A 143 -32.32 -0.03 8.99
N SER A 144 -32.05 0.74 7.94
CA SER A 144 -32.71 0.61 6.62
C SER A 144 -32.18 -0.56 5.78
N ILE A 145 -30.94 -1.00 6.02
CA ILE A 145 -30.27 -2.05 5.24
C ILE A 145 -30.16 -3.39 6.01
N GLY A 146 -30.85 -3.51 7.15
CA GLY A 146 -30.94 -4.77 7.91
C GLY A 146 -29.71 -5.11 8.77
N LEU A 147 -28.82 -4.15 9.05
CA LEU A 147 -27.60 -4.37 9.84
C LEU A 147 -27.76 -4.06 11.34
N GLN A 148 -28.99 -3.93 11.83
CA GLN A 148 -29.32 -3.56 13.21
C GLN A 148 -28.73 -4.51 14.27
N GLY A 149 -28.57 -5.79 13.93
CA GLY A 149 -28.02 -6.81 14.82
C GLY A 149 -26.50 -6.88 14.86
N VAL A 150 -25.79 -6.11 14.02
CA VAL A 150 -24.32 -6.11 14.00
C VAL A 150 -23.81 -5.19 15.12
N PRO A 151 -22.95 -5.67 16.04
CA PRO A 151 -22.37 -4.81 17.06
C PRO A 151 -21.42 -3.79 16.43
N LEU A 152 -21.60 -2.50 16.71
CA LEU A 152 -20.66 -1.46 16.25
C LEU A 152 -19.23 -1.74 16.72
N GLY A 153 -19.06 -2.27 17.94
CA GLY A 153 -17.77 -2.68 18.48
C GLY A 153 -17.06 -3.76 17.66
N LEU A 154 -17.79 -4.65 16.97
CA LEU A 154 -17.18 -5.62 16.06
C LEU A 154 -16.56 -4.92 14.85
N VAL A 155 -17.30 -4.00 14.22
CA VAL A 155 -16.80 -3.20 13.09
C VAL A 155 -15.59 -2.37 13.52
N ALA A 156 -15.62 -1.81 14.74
CA ALA A 156 -14.50 -1.09 15.33
C ALA A 156 -13.23 -1.92 15.41
N VAL A 157 -13.32 -3.12 15.97
CA VAL A 157 -12.19 -4.04 16.13
C VAL A 157 -11.66 -4.47 14.76
N VAL A 158 -12.55 -4.82 13.82
CA VAL A 158 -12.16 -5.21 12.46
C VAL A 158 -11.43 -4.08 11.73
N HIS A 159 -11.95 -2.85 11.82
CA HIS A 159 -11.30 -1.68 11.22
C HIS A 159 -9.93 -1.42 11.83
N THR A 160 -9.82 -1.52 13.15
CA THR A 160 -8.57 -1.35 13.89
C THR A 160 -7.54 -2.41 13.46
N ILE A 161 -7.94 -3.69 13.38
CA ILE A 161 -7.06 -4.77 12.90
C ILE A 161 -6.57 -4.47 11.48
N GLY A 162 -7.46 -4.03 10.58
CA GLY A 162 -7.08 -3.63 9.23
C GLY A 162 -6.10 -2.47 9.23
N ALA A 163 -6.32 -1.43 10.04
CA ALA A 163 -5.43 -0.29 10.17
C ALA A 163 -4.04 -0.68 10.68
N PHE A 164 -3.95 -1.57 11.67
CA PHE A 164 -2.67 -2.12 12.14
C PHE A 164 -1.99 -2.99 11.08
N ALA A 165 -2.73 -3.73 10.25
CA ALA A 165 -2.16 -4.47 9.13
C ALA A 165 -1.55 -3.52 8.08
N VAL A 166 -2.19 -2.40 7.78
CA VAL A 166 -1.61 -1.32 6.94
C VAL A 166 -0.36 -0.74 7.60
N LEU A 167 -0.41 -0.48 8.92
CA LEU A 167 0.75 0.04 9.66
C LEU A 167 1.95 -0.92 9.60
N CYS A 168 1.73 -2.23 9.74
CA CYS A 168 2.77 -3.25 9.59
C CYS A 168 3.29 -3.39 8.16
N PHE A 169 2.44 -3.14 7.15
CA PHE A 169 2.86 -3.15 5.75
C PHE A 169 3.90 -2.07 5.45
N ILE A 170 3.79 -0.87 6.04
CA ILE A 170 4.69 0.27 5.78
C ILE A 170 6.18 -0.07 6.02
N PRO A 171 6.62 -0.53 7.20
CA PRO A 171 8.03 -0.84 7.44
C PRO A 171 8.51 -2.01 6.56
N ILE A 172 7.67 -3.00 6.29
CA ILE A 172 8.00 -4.10 5.36
C ILE A 172 8.21 -3.55 3.94
N HIS A 173 7.29 -2.72 3.47
CA HIS A 173 7.37 -2.09 2.16
C HIS A 173 8.61 -1.21 2.03
N LEU A 174 8.92 -0.39 3.04
CA LEU A 174 10.12 0.44 3.06
C LEU A 174 11.38 -0.42 3.08
N TYR A 175 11.44 -1.47 3.91
CA TYR A 175 12.59 -2.38 3.93
C TYR A 175 12.83 -2.99 2.54
N LEU A 176 11.78 -3.53 1.91
CA LEU A 176 11.88 -4.10 0.57
C LEU A 176 12.27 -3.02 -0.46
N ALA A 177 11.68 -1.84 -0.42
CA ALA A 177 12.01 -0.78 -1.36
C ALA A 177 13.47 -0.31 -1.22
N LEU A 178 13.95 -0.13 0.01
CA LEU A 178 15.27 0.47 0.28
C LEU A 178 16.43 -0.52 0.14
N THR A 179 16.20 -1.81 0.38
CA THR A 179 17.28 -2.81 0.48
C THR A 179 17.35 -3.80 -0.68
N THR A 180 16.30 -3.92 -1.49
CA THR A 180 16.24 -4.95 -2.55
C THR A 180 16.49 -4.41 -3.95
N GLY A 181 16.89 -3.14 -4.08
CA GLY A 181 17.40 -2.61 -5.34
C GLY A 181 18.82 -3.10 -5.60
N GLU A 182 19.27 -3.05 -6.86
CA GLU A 182 20.68 -3.34 -7.21
C GLU A 182 21.65 -2.42 -6.46
N LYS A 183 21.18 -1.21 -6.13
CA LYS A 183 21.84 -0.27 -5.22
C LYS A 183 20.95 -0.01 -3.99
N PRO A 184 21.55 0.17 -2.80
CA PRO A 184 20.83 0.75 -1.67
C PRO A 184 20.11 2.03 -2.09
N PHE A 185 18.84 2.17 -1.70
CA PHE A 185 17.96 3.30 -2.08
C PHE A 185 17.61 3.42 -3.58
N GLY A 186 18.06 2.51 -4.44
CA GLY A 186 17.80 2.58 -5.89
C GLY A 186 16.31 2.70 -6.24
N ASN A 187 15.47 1.84 -5.66
CA ASN A 187 14.02 1.88 -5.91
C ASN A 187 13.37 3.17 -5.39
N LEU A 188 13.88 3.75 -4.29
CA LEU A 188 13.38 5.03 -3.78
C LEU A 188 13.70 6.16 -4.75
N VAL A 189 14.94 6.20 -5.28
CA VAL A 189 15.33 7.19 -6.27
C VAL A 189 14.52 7.05 -7.54
N GLU A 190 14.27 5.82 -8.03
CA GLU A 190 13.38 5.57 -9.15
C GLU A 190 11.95 6.07 -8.88
N MET A 191 11.45 5.90 -7.66
CA MET A 191 10.11 6.35 -7.27
C MET A 191 10.00 7.88 -7.19
N ILE A 192 11.11 8.57 -6.95
CA ILE A 192 11.18 10.05 -6.93
C ILE A 192 11.40 10.58 -8.35
N VAL A 193 12.39 10.06 -9.08
CA VAL A 193 12.93 10.62 -10.33
C VAL A 193 12.34 9.95 -11.59
N GLY A 194 11.83 8.73 -11.48
CA GLY A 194 11.14 7.98 -12.55
C GLY A 194 12.07 7.11 -13.41
N HIS A 195 13.38 7.24 -13.26
CA HIS A 195 14.40 6.44 -13.92
C HIS A 195 15.50 6.03 -12.95
N GLU A 196 16.30 5.04 -13.35
CA GLU A 196 17.43 4.55 -12.56
C GLU A 196 18.51 5.63 -12.41
N ALA A 197 19.08 5.76 -11.21
CA ALA A 197 20.26 6.59 -10.98
C ALA A 197 21.50 5.87 -11.51
N ARG A 198 21.94 6.26 -12.72
CA ARG A 198 23.27 5.86 -13.20
C ARG A 198 24.33 6.54 -12.35
N ASP A 199 25.33 5.78 -11.93
CA ASP A 199 26.56 6.39 -11.45
C ASP A 199 27.15 7.17 -12.63
N SER A 200 27.31 8.47 -12.46
CA SER A 200 28.12 9.31 -13.34
C SER A 200 29.58 8.95 -13.21
#